data_AF-A0A529XB63-F1
#
_entry.id   AF-A0A529XB63-F1
#
_cell.length_a   1.000
_cell.length_b   1.000
_cell.length_c   1.000
_cell.angle_alpha   90.00
_cell.angle_beta   90.00
_cell.angle_gamma   90.00
#
_symmetry.space_group_name_H-M   'P 1'
#
loop_
_entity.id
_entity.type
_entity.pdbx_description
1 polymer ?
#
loop_
_entity_poly.entity_id
_entity_poly.type
_entity_poly.pdbx_seq_one_letter_code
_entity_poly.pdbx_strand_id
1 'polypeptide(L)'
;MTTKTETITKPAPAQDAGVIDVPRLDQQLCFALYSASGLMTKLYRPLLDPLGLTYPQYLAMLALWQHSPSTIGELGAALGLDSATLTPLVKRMEAGGLV
;
A
#
# COMPACT_ATOMS: atom_id res chain seq x y z
N MET A 1 5.58 71.64 -21.24
CA MET A 1 4.53 71.20 -20.31
C MET A 1 3.95 69.89 -20.84
N THR A 2 4.43 68.75 -20.35
CA THR A 2 3.77 67.44 -20.50
C THR A 2 4.41 66.49 -19.49
N THR A 3 3.75 66.22 -18.37
CA THR A 3 4.05 65.05 -17.53
C THR A 3 2.79 64.20 -17.44
N LYS A 4 2.96 63.02 -18.02
CA LYS A 4 2.06 61.90 -18.24
C LYS A 4 1.50 61.38 -16.91
N THR A 5 0.18 61.22 -16.84
CA THR A 5 -0.53 60.50 -15.78
C THR A 5 -0.13 59.02 -15.83
N GLU A 6 0.60 58.54 -14.83
CA GLU A 6 0.81 57.11 -14.61
C GLU A 6 -0.46 56.51 -14.00
N THR A 7 -1.10 55.63 -14.76
CA THR A 7 -2.15 54.75 -14.29
C THR A 7 -1.53 53.72 -13.35
N ILE A 8 -1.73 53.90 -12.04
CA ILE A 8 -1.43 52.87 -11.04
C ILE A 8 -2.49 51.78 -11.19
N THR A 9 -2.21 50.78 -12.00
CA THR A 9 -2.99 49.55 -12.08
C THR A 9 -2.66 48.71 -10.86
N LYS A 10 -3.49 48.83 -9.81
CA LYS A 10 -3.50 47.92 -8.64
C LYS A 10 -3.62 46.47 -9.14
N PRO A 11 -2.68 45.57 -8.85
CA PRO A 11 -2.83 44.17 -9.22
C PRO A 11 -3.99 43.55 -8.42
N ALA A 12 -4.81 42.78 -9.13
CA ALA A 12 -5.91 42.00 -8.58
C ALA A 12 -5.39 40.95 -7.57
N PRO A 13 -6.20 40.54 -6.57
CA PRO A 13 -5.76 39.74 -5.42
C PRO A 13 -5.50 38.25 -5.72
N ALA A 14 -5.02 37.91 -6.92
CA ALA A 14 -4.83 36.53 -7.36
C ALA A 14 -3.38 36.02 -7.29
N GLN A 15 -2.44 36.80 -6.74
CA GLN A 15 -1.00 36.47 -6.77
C GLN A 15 -0.44 35.83 -5.48
N ASP A 16 -1.28 35.61 -4.46
CA ASP A 16 -0.85 35.08 -3.14
C ASP A 16 -1.42 33.70 -2.78
N ALA A 17 -2.01 32.99 -3.73
CA ALA A 17 -2.26 31.56 -3.55
C ALA A 17 -0.92 30.82 -3.72
N GLY A 18 -0.20 30.69 -2.61
CA GLY A 18 1.11 30.05 -2.54
C GLY A 18 1.17 28.78 -3.40
N VAL A 19 2.21 28.69 -4.22
CA VAL A 19 2.50 27.53 -5.05
C VAL A 19 2.51 26.30 -4.14
N ILE A 20 1.47 25.46 -4.23
CA ILE A 20 1.43 24.18 -3.54
C ILE A 20 2.49 23.32 -4.22
N ASP A 21 3.66 23.17 -3.59
CA ASP A 21 4.70 22.26 -4.07
C ASP A 21 4.15 20.83 -4.05
N VAL A 22 4.12 20.17 -5.22
CA VAL A 22 3.51 18.84 -5.36
C VAL A 22 4.49 17.81 -4.81
N PRO A 23 4.08 16.94 -3.87
CA PRO A 23 4.98 15.92 -3.31
C PRO A 23 5.58 15.01 -4.38
N ARG A 24 6.91 14.88 -4.39
CA ARG A 24 7.62 13.98 -5.30
C ARG A 24 7.54 12.54 -4.82
N LEU A 25 7.16 11.62 -5.70
CA LEU A 25 6.91 10.21 -5.38
C LEU A 25 8.16 9.48 -4.83
N ASP A 26 9.33 9.74 -5.41
CA ASP A 26 10.61 9.15 -5.01
C ASP A 26 11.10 9.61 -3.62
N GLN A 27 10.47 10.65 -3.07
CA GLN A 27 10.75 11.15 -1.72
C GLN A 27 9.74 10.65 -0.68
N GLN A 28 8.78 9.80 -1.06
CA GLN A 28 7.75 9.30 -0.15
C GLN A 28 8.12 7.93 0.43
N LEU A 29 8.19 7.82 1.76
CA LEU A 29 8.41 6.54 2.46
C LEU A 29 7.32 5.51 2.11
N CYS A 30 6.07 5.94 1.98
CA CYS A 30 4.96 5.05 1.63
C CYS A 30 5.18 4.39 0.26
N PHE A 31 5.76 5.11 -0.71
CA PHE A 31 6.08 4.57 -2.01
C PHE A 31 7.24 3.56 -1.93
N ALA A 32 8.27 3.85 -1.14
CA ALA A 32 9.37 2.90 -0.91
C ALA A 32 8.86 1.58 -0.30
N LEU A 33 7.99 1.65 0.70
CA LEU A 33 7.39 0.47 1.35
C LEU A 33 6.46 -0.30 0.39
N TYR A 34 5.62 0.40 -0.38
CA TYR A 34 4.77 -0.22 -1.39
C TYR A 34 5.58 -0.95 -2.46
N SER A 35 6.62 -0.29 -3.01
CA SER A 35 7.51 -0.87 -4.02
C SER A 35 8.24 -2.10 -3.47
N ALA A 36 8.78 -2.02 -2.25
CA ALA A 36 9.45 -3.13 -1.60
C ALA A 36 8.52 -4.34 -1.39
N SER A 37 7.28 -4.12 -0.93
CA SER A 37 6.28 -5.18 -0.78
C SER A 37 5.94 -5.87 -2.11
N GLY A 38 5.79 -5.07 -3.18
CA GLY A 38 5.59 -5.59 -4.53
C GLY A 38 6.77 -6.41 -5.05
N LEU A 39 8.00 -5.97 -4.78
CA LEU A 39 9.22 -6.72 -5.11
C LEU A 39 9.31 -8.03 -4.35
N MET A 40 8.92 -8.06 -3.07
CA MET A 40 8.88 -9.29 -2.29
C MET A 40 7.92 -10.31 -2.92
N THR A 41 6.73 -9.87 -3.33
CA THR A 41 5.78 -10.75 -4.04
C THR A 41 6.36 -11.30 -5.34
N LYS A 42 7.09 -10.47 -6.12
CA LYS A 42 7.73 -10.91 -7.37
C LYS A 42 8.85 -11.91 -7.13
N LEU A 43 9.67 -11.69 -6.09
CA LEU A 43 10.79 -12.55 -5.72
C LEU A 43 10.31 -13.95 -5.31
N TYR A 44 9.22 -14.02 -4.53
CA TYR A 44 8.69 -15.29 -4.01
C TYR A 44 7.85 -16.06 -5.04
N ARG A 45 7.27 -15.39 -6.04
CA ARG A 45 6.43 -16.02 -7.06
C ARG A 45 7.05 -17.30 -7.67
N PRO A 46 8.24 -17.28 -8.29
CA PRO A 46 8.79 -18.49 -8.90
C PRO A 46 9.09 -19.62 -7.89
N LEU A 47 9.28 -19.28 -6.61
CA LEU A 47 9.53 -20.27 -5.55
C LEU A 47 8.23 -20.94 -5.08
N LEU A 48 7.13 -20.21 -5.10
CA LEU A 48 5.83 -20.65 -4.59
C LEU A 48 4.91 -21.21 -5.68
N ASP A 49 5.12 -20.84 -6.95
CA ASP A 49 4.34 -21.32 -8.10
C ASP A 49 4.28 -22.87 -8.17
N PRO A 50 5.38 -23.64 -7.94
CA PRO A 50 5.31 -25.10 -7.95
C PRO A 50 4.44 -25.70 -6.84
N LEU A 51 4.20 -24.95 -5.76
CA LEU A 51 3.37 -25.35 -4.63
C LEU A 51 1.92 -24.86 -4.78
N GLY A 52 1.60 -24.13 -5.84
CA GLY A 52 0.28 -23.50 -6.02
C GLY A 52 0.00 -22.38 -5.00
N LEU A 53 1.04 -21.78 -4.42
CA LEU A 53 0.93 -20.78 -3.37
C LEU A 53 1.19 -19.37 -3.88
N THR A 54 0.47 -18.41 -3.31
CA THR A 54 0.78 -16.98 -3.41
C THR A 54 1.55 -16.50 -2.18
N TYR A 55 2.27 -15.38 -2.29
CA TYR A 55 3.01 -14.82 -1.15
C TYR A 55 2.14 -14.57 0.10
N PRO A 56 0.91 -14.00 0.00
CA PRO A 56 0.03 -13.88 1.18
C PRO A 56 -0.42 -15.22 1.76
N GLN A 57 -0.71 -16.23 0.92
CA GLN A 57 -1.07 -17.58 1.41
C GLN A 57 0.12 -18.22 2.14
N TYR A 58 1.33 -18.04 1.63
CA TYR A 58 2.55 -18.49 2.29
C TYR A 58 2.73 -17.87 3.68
N LEU A 59 2.50 -16.56 3.83
CA LEU A 59 2.56 -15.92 5.15
C LEU A 59 1.49 -16.46 6.12
N ALA A 60 0.27 -16.72 5.62
CA ALA A 60 -0.76 -17.37 6.43
C ALA A 60 -0.37 -18.79 6.85
N MET A 61 0.25 -19.57 5.95
CA MET A 61 0.79 -20.89 6.28
C MET A 61 1.88 -20.82 7.36
N LEU A 62 2.83 -19.87 7.26
CA LEU A 62 3.85 -19.68 8.28
C LEU A 62 3.25 -19.37 9.66
N ALA A 63 2.25 -18.48 9.72
CA ALA A 63 1.57 -18.13 10.96
C ALA A 63 0.81 -19.33 11.56
N LEU A 64 0.10 -20.10 10.73
CA LEU A 64 -0.61 -21.30 11.15
C LEU A 64 0.33 -22.42 11.60
N TRP A 65 1.47 -22.61 10.94
CA TRP A 65 2.48 -23.59 11.36
C TRP A 65 3.07 -23.26 12.73
N GLN A 66 3.19 -21.98 13.07
CA GLN A 66 3.68 -21.57 14.37
C GLN A 66 2.62 -21.76 15.47
N HIS A 67 1.35 -21.54 15.14
CA HIS A 67 0.24 -21.57 16.11
C HIS A 67 -1.02 -22.20 15.48
N SER A 68 -1.15 -23.53 15.56
CA SER A 68 -2.38 -24.24 15.17
C SER A 68 -2.92 -25.08 16.33
N PRO A 69 -4.24 -25.09 16.58
CA PRO A 69 -5.29 -24.33 15.86
C PRO A 69 -5.25 -22.82 16.18
N SER A 70 -5.73 -21.99 15.26
CA SER A 70 -5.88 -20.52 15.41
C SER A 70 -7.22 -20.05 14.84
N THR A 71 -7.79 -19.03 15.46
CA THR A 71 -8.96 -18.31 14.95
C THR A 71 -8.56 -17.30 13.87
N ILE A 72 -9.54 -16.83 13.08
CA ILE A 72 -9.31 -15.76 12.09
C ILE A 72 -8.79 -14.47 12.75
N GLY A 73 -9.24 -14.17 13.97
CA GLY A 73 -8.80 -12.98 14.72
C GLY A 73 -7.33 -13.07 15.14
N GLU A 74 -6.89 -14.23 15.63
CA GLU A 74 -5.49 -14.47 16.00
C GLU A 74 -4.58 -14.43 14.77
N LEU A 75 -5.01 -15.04 13.66
CA LEU A 75 -4.30 -14.96 12.38
C LEU A 75 -4.21 -13.52 11.86
N GLY A 76 -5.27 -12.74 12.04
CA GLY A 76 -5.30 -11.29 11.75
C GLY A 76 -4.31 -10.49 12.57
N ALA A 77 -4.25 -10.74 13.87
CA ALA A 77 -3.27 -10.11 14.74
C ALA A 77 -1.83 -10.45 14.34
N ALA A 78 -1.55 -11.71 14.01
CA ALA A 78 -0.22 -12.15 13.60
C ALA A 78 0.24 -11.53 12.27
N LEU A 79 -0.68 -11.33 11.32
CA LEU A 79 -0.37 -10.81 9.98
C LEU A 79 -0.60 -9.30 9.85
N GLY A 80 -1.16 -8.64 10.85
CA GLY A 80 -1.55 -7.23 10.78
C GLY A 80 -2.68 -6.98 9.77
N LEU A 81 -3.61 -7.94 9.63
CA LEU A 81 -4.71 -7.89 8.68
C LEU A 81 -6.06 -7.96 9.39
N ASP A 82 -7.06 -7.27 8.82
CA ASP A 82 -8.43 -7.37 9.29
C ASP A 82 -9.11 -8.67 8.82
N SER A 83 -10.21 -9.01 9.50
CA SER A 83 -11.00 -10.20 9.17
C SER A 83 -11.64 -10.13 7.77
N ALA A 84 -11.95 -8.92 7.28
CA ALA A 84 -12.55 -8.73 5.96
C ALA A 84 -11.59 -9.14 4.83
N THR A 85 -10.29 -8.95 5.04
CA THR A 85 -9.21 -9.35 4.13
C THR A 85 -8.86 -10.82 4.30
N LEU A 86 -8.79 -11.33 5.55
CA LEU A 86 -8.36 -12.70 5.81
C LEU A 86 -9.43 -13.75 5.51
N THR A 87 -10.70 -13.50 5.80
CA THR A 87 -11.76 -14.48 5.57
C THR A 87 -11.80 -14.99 4.11
N PRO A 88 -11.80 -14.15 3.06
CA PRO A 88 -11.77 -14.64 1.69
C PRO A 88 -10.42 -15.25 1.28
N LEU A 89 -9.32 -14.93 1.97
CA LEU A 89 -8.02 -15.59 1.75
C LEU A 89 -8.06 -17.02 2.28
N VAL A 90 -8.46 -17.21 3.53
CA VAL A 90 -8.52 -18.52 4.20
C VAL A 90 -9.52 -19.42 3.50
N LYS A 91 -10.72 -18.94 3.15
CA LYS A 91 -11.69 -19.75 2.38
C LYS A 91 -11.14 -20.27 1.06
N ARG A 92 -10.30 -19.50 0.37
CA ARG A 92 -9.64 -19.97 -0.87
C ARG A 92 -8.53 -20.98 -0.59
N MET A 93 -7.84 -20.86 0.55
CA MET A 93 -6.85 -21.84 0.98
C MET A 93 -7.52 -23.17 1.35
N GLU A 94 -8.63 -23.14 2.09
CA GLU A 94 -9.45 -24.32 2.41
C GLU A 94 -9.95 -25.01 1.13
N ALA A 95 -10.53 -24.23 0.20
CA ALA A 95 -11.00 -24.77 -1.08
C ALA A 95 -9.87 -25.36 -1.95
N GLY A 96 -8.64 -24.87 -1.77
CA GLY A 96 -7.44 -25.40 -2.41
C GLY A 96 -6.79 -26.57 -1.66
N GLY A 97 -7.33 -27.00 -0.52
CA GLY A 97 -6.78 -28.07 0.30
C GLY A 97 -5.46 -27.72 1.00
N LEU A 98 -5.21 -26.42 1.22
CA LEU A 98 -3.97 -25.93 1.84
C LEU A 98 -4.06 -25.82 3.38
N VAL A 99 -5.26 -25.59 3.91
CA VAL A 99 -5.59 -25.51 5.35
C VAL A 99 -6.92 -26.18 5.65
#